data_AF-A0A2S1LMS5-F1
#
_entry.id   AF-A0A2S1LMS5-F1
#
_cell.length_a   1.000
_cell.length_b   1.000
_cell.length_c   1.000
_cell.angle_alpha   90.00
_cell.angle_beta   90.00
_cell.angle_gamma   90.00
#
_symmetry.space_group_name_H-M   'P 1'
#
loop_
_entity.id
_entity.type
_entity.pdbx_description
1 polymer ?
#
loop_
_entity_poly.entity_id
_entity_poly.type
_entity_poly.pdbx_seq_one_letter_code
_entity_poly.pdbx_strand_id
1 'polypeptide(L)'
;MNTQTENEAFETFLKSASRPESFKTNPNYPNDTLLEERLSQIHKSDVDNFNETQKAKVLQLSDDELKAELNRRESAKVSARESYKDLVQDTLPKALLNLTALSQLLSEAKRDIFKYFENILELKSQVFGIKEKQQTHTFSTEIGEITIGYRVTDGWDDTASAGIEKVSKFINSLSKNAETAALVDMVFNLLKKDAKGNLKGSRVLELQKLETKFNNAEFSDGVKIIAAAYKPVRSCWFIEAYTILDDGKKVNIPLAMSSADFPAGYEFQFNKS
;
A
#
# COMPACT_ATOMS: atom_id res chain seq x y z
N MET A 1 7.49 26.34 28.79
CA MET A 1 8.23 25.08 28.64
C MET A 1 8.98 25.16 27.31
N ASN A 2 10.23 24.74 27.29
CA ASN A 2 11.25 25.21 26.35
C ASN A 2 11.17 24.46 25.01
N THR A 3 10.81 25.16 23.93
CA THR A 3 10.71 24.64 22.53
C THR A 3 12.03 24.04 22.03
N GLN A 4 13.13 24.39 22.67
CA GLN A 4 14.46 23.87 22.37
C GLN A 4 14.63 22.40 22.77
N THR A 5 13.97 21.96 23.85
CA THR A 5 14.03 20.58 24.35
C THR A 5 13.20 19.62 23.51
N GLU A 6 12.07 20.10 22.94
CA GLU A 6 11.23 19.32 22.01
C GLU A 6 11.93 19.13 20.65
N ASN A 7 12.62 20.17 20.17
CA ASN A 7 13.43 20.09 18.94
C ASN A 7 14.62 19.14 19.10
N GLU A 8 15.30 19.13 20.25
CA GLU A 8 16.41 18.20 20.51
C GLU A 8 15.95 16.74 20.61
N ALA A 9 14.78 16.50 21.21
CA ALA A 9 14.17 15.16 21.26
C ALA A 9 13.75 14.68 19.86
N PHE A 10 13.21 15.57 19.03
CA PHE A 10 12.84 15.29 17.64
C PHE A 10 14.06 15.00 16.76
N GLU A 11 15.13 15.78 16.87
CA GLU A 11 16.40 15.56 16.16
C GLU A 11 17.09 14.26 16.58
N THR A 12 17.03 13.90 17.88
CA THR A 12 17.54 12.63 18.39
C THR A 12 16.71 11.45 17.86
N PHE A 13 15.39 11.61 17.76
CA PHE A 13 14.49 10.62 17.18
C PHE A 13 14.74 10.42 15.67
N LEU A 14 14.88 11.51 14.90
CA LEU A 14 15.20 11.46 13.47
C LEU A 14 16.57 10.80 13.18
N LYS A 15 17.57 11.02 14.03
CA LYS A 15 18.88 10.36 13.91
C LYS A 15 18.84 8.86 14.26
N SER A 16 17.97 8.47 15.18
CA SER A 16 17.75 7.05 15.54
C SER A 16 16.94 6.30 14.49
N ALA A 17 16.07 7.01 13.74
CA ALA A 17 15.24 6.49 12.65
C ALA A 17 15.99 6.51 11.30
N SER A 18 17.24 6.05 11.31
CA SER A 18 18.10 6.05 10.12
C SER A 18 17.40 5.35 8.94
N ARG A 19 17.19 6.12 7.87
CA ARG A 19 16.45 5.76 6.64
C ARG A 19 17.20 4.66 5.88
N PRO A 20 16.55 3.57 5.45
CA PRO A 20 17.19 2.61 4.55
C PRO A 20 17.58 3.29 3.23
N GLU A 21 18.78 2.99 2.73
CA GLU A 21 19.40 3.63 1.54
C GLU A 21 18.54 3.56 0.26
N SER A 22 17.55 2.67 0.22
CA SER A 22 16.65 2.46 -0.93
C SER A 22 15.73 3.63 -1.27
N PHE A 23 15.64 4.67 -0.42
CA PHE A 23 14.77 5.83 -0.66
C PHE A 23 15.46 7.05 -1.27
N LYS A 24 16.77 6.99 -1.59
CA LYS A 24 17.50 8.12 -2.19
C LYS A 24 17.36 8.21 -3.72
N THR A 25 16.73 7.23 -4.37
CA THR A 25 16.70 7.12 -5.84
C THR A 25 15.33 6.74 -6.41
N ASN A 26 14.22 7.15 -5.79
CA ASN A 26 12.87 6.87 -6.32
C ASN A 26 12.47 7.92 -7.38
N PRO A 27 12.30 7.55 -8.66
CA PRO A 27 11.98 8.48 -9.76
C PRO A 27 10.52 8.94 -9.81
N ASN A 28 9.68 8.55 -8.84
CA ASN A 28 8.25 8.87 -8.80
C ASN A 28 7.89 10.09 -7.91
N TYR A 29 8.89 10.89 -7.53
CA TYR A 29 8.67 12.25 -7.05
C TYR A 29 8.85 13.22 -8.23
N PRO A 30 7.97 14.22 -8.42
CA PRO A 30 8.13 15.15 -9.52
C PRO A 30 9.45 15.91 -9.35
N ASN A 31 10.34 15.80 -10.33
CA ASN A 31 11.48 16.70 -10.43
C ASN A 31 10.95 18.14 -10.51
N ASP A 32 11.58 19.06 -9.77
CA ASP A 32 11.28 20.51 -9.70
C ASP A 32 11.08 21.18 -11.08
N THR A 33 11.55 20.56 -12.15
CA THR A 33 11.43 20.99 -13.54
C THR A 33 9.97 21.11 -14.03
N LEU A 34 9.04 20.25 -13.57
CA LEU A 34 7.65 20.26 -14.05
C LEU A 34 6.82 21.43 -13.47
N LEU A 35 7.19 21.89 -12.28
CA LEU A 35 6.57 23.05 -11.62
C LEU A 35 7.05 24.36 -12.27
N GLU A 36 8.33 24.44 -12.60
CA GLU A 36 8.93 25.56 -13.33
C GLU A 36 8.37 25.68 -14.77
N GLU A 37 8.16 24.56 -15.48
CA GLU A 37 7.51 24.58 -16.80
C GLU A 37 6.07 25.11 -16.74
N ARG A 38 5.29 24.68 -15.73
CA ARG A 38 3.90 25.15 -15.56
C ARG A 38 3.82 26.62 -15.15
N LEU A 39 4.76 27.11 -14.33
CA LEU A 39 4.88 28.53 -14.01
C LEU A 39 5.28 29.38 -15.23
N SER A 40 6.09 28.82 -16.15
CA SER A 40 6.45 29.50 -17.40
C SER A 40 5.29 29.59 -18.40
N GLN A 41 4.40 28.59 -18.43
CA GLN A 41 3.23 28.60 -19.31
C GLN A 41 2.16 29.60 -18.85
N ILE A 42 2.04 29.82 -17.53
CA ILE A 42 1.18 30.87 -16.96
C ILE A 42 1.69 32.27 -17.34
N HIS A 43 3.01 32.49 -17.48
CA HIS A 43 3.58 33.76 -17.94
C HIS A 43 3.34 34.06 -19.43
N LYS A 44 2.96 33.07 -20.26
CA LYS A 44 2.75 33.28 -21.70
C LYS A 44 1.34 33.73 -22.05
N SER A 45 0.33 33.33 -21.27
CA SER A 45 -1.08 33.69 -21.50
C SER A 45 -1.45 35.12 -21.09
N ASP A 46 -0.63 35.78 -20.27
CA ASP A 46 -0.89 37.15 -19.80
C ASP A 46 -0.28 38.24 -20.72
N VAL A 47 0.51 37.85 -21.73
CA VAL A 47 1.21 38.80 -22.62
C VAL A 47 0.34 39.23 -23.81
N ASP A 48 -0.71 38.47 -24.16
CA ASP A 48 -1.53 38.74 -25.35
C ASP A 48 -2.71 39.68 -25.11
N ASN A 49 -2.92 40.18 -23.87
CA ASN A 49 -4.02 41.09 -23.54
C ASN A 49 -3.57 42.52 -23.19
N PHE A 50 -2.49 42.98 -23.81
CA PHE A 50 -2.02 44.36 -23.71
C PHE A 50 -2.91 45.29 -24.55
N ASN A 51 -3.87 45.98 -23.92
CA ASN A 51 -4.58 47.08 -24.59
C ASN A 51 -3.58 48.21 -24.92
N GLU A 52 -3.79 48.90 -26.05
CA GLU A 52 -2.85 49.92 -26.55
C GLU A 52 -2.58 51.06 -25.54
N THR A 53 -3.45 51.26 -24.56
CA THR A 53 -3.31 52.25 -23.50
C THR A 53 -2.25 51.87 -22.46
N GLN A 54 -1.93 50.58 -22.29
CA GLN A 54 -0.85 50.13 -21.41
C GLN A 54 0.54 50.22 -22.06
N LYS A 55 0.64 50.01 -23.39
CA LYS A 55 1.90 50.19 -24.15
C LYS A 55 2.39 51.64 -24.10
N ALA A 56 1.48 52.61 -24.15
CA ALA A 56 1.83 54.04 -24.05
C ALA A 56 2.37 54.44 -22.66
N LYS A 57 2.00 53.71 -21.60
CA LYS A 57 2.46 53.97 -20.22
C LYS A 57 3.84 53.38 -19.93
N VAL A 58 4.17 52.25 -20.57
CA VAL A 58 5.50 51.62 -20.50
C VAL A 58 6.57 52.46 -21.21
N LEU A 59 6.22 53.22 -22.26
CA LEU A 59 7.15 54.12 -22.95
C LEU A 59 7.52 55.40 -22.18
N GLN A 60 6.85 55.70 -21.06
CA GLN A 60 7.13 56.86 -20.20
C GLN A 60 7.75 56.50 -18.84
N LEU A 61 7.88 55.21 -18.51
CA LEU A 61 8.61 54.77 -17.33
C LEU A 61 10.08 54.62 -17.70
N SER A 62 10.97 55.19 -16.89
CA SER A 62 12.41 55.06 -17.12
C SER A 62 12.87 53.61 -16.90
N ASP A 63 13.94 53.18 -17.57
CA ASP A 63 14.51 51.83 -17.43
C ASP A 63 14.75 51.43 -15.96
N ASP A 64 15.00 52.42 -15.10
CA ASP A 64 15.18 52.27 -13.66
C ASP A 64 13.88 51.89 -12.92
N GLU A 65 12.73 52.44 -13.33
CA GLU A 65 11.43 52.13 -12.72
C GLU A 65 10.93 50.72 -13.09
N LEU A 66 11.20 50.28 -14.32
CA LEU A 66 10.89 48.91 -14.76
C LEU A 66 11.76 47.88 -14.03
N LYS A 67 13.06 48.18 -13.85
CA LYS A 67 13.98 47.34 -13.09
C LYS A 67 13.62 47.26 -11.61
N ALA A 68 13.16 48.36 -11.02
CA ALA A 68 12.68 48.39 -9.64
C ALA A 68 11.43 47.53 -9.43
N GLU A 69 10.45 47.58 -10.34
CA GLU A 69 9.23 46.75 -10.23
C GLU A 69 9.51 45.25 -10.48
N LEU A 70 10.43 44.92 -11.41
CA LEU A 70 10.87 43.53 -11.61
C LEU A 70 11.58 42.97 -10.38
N ASN A 71 12.50 43.74 -9.79
CA ASN A 71 13.17 43.34 -8.54
C ASN A 71 12.17 43.17 -7.39
N ARG A 72 11.19 44.06 -7.26
CA ARG A 72 10.13 43.95 -6.24
C ARG A 72 9.31 42.67 -6.40
N ARG A 73 8.94 42.33 -7.64
CA ARG A 73 8.21 41.08 -7.94
C ARG A 73 9.06 39.84 -7.69
N GLU A 74 10.34 39.87 -8.04
CA GLU A 74 11.25 38.76 -7.82
C GLU A 74 11.51 38.53 -6.31
N SER A 75 11.77 39.60 -5.56
CA SER A 75 11.88 39.53 -4.10
C SER A 75 10.59 39.06 -3.43
N ALA A 76 9.42 39.47 -3.93
CA ALA A 76 8.13 38.96 -3.43
C ALA A 76 7.94 37.46 -3.71
N LYS A 77 8.37 36.97 -4.88
CA LYS A 77 8.35 35.53 -5.20
C LYS A 77 9.30 34.73 -4.32
N VAL A 78 10.52 35.23 -4.10
CA VAL A 78 11.51 34.60 -3.21
C VAL A 78 10.98 34.54 -1.78
N SER A 79 10.44 35.65 -1.26
CA SER A 79 9.84 35.70 0.08
C SER A 79 8.62 34.76 0.22
N ALA A 80 7.80 34.63 -0.83
CA ALA A 80 6.70 33.67 -0.84
C ALA A 80 7.19 32.21 -0.83
N ARG A 81 8.28 31.89 -1.56
CA ARG A 81 8.92 30.57 -1.54
C ARG A 81 9.50 30.24 -0.17
N GLU A 82 10.15 31.20 0.47
CA GLU A 82 10.69 31.06 1.83
C GLU A 82 9.55 30.87 2.85
N SER A 83 8.51 31.70 2.80
CA SER A 83 7.33 31.57 3.67
C SER A 83 6.62 30.22 3.51
N TYR A 84 6.54 29.71 2.27
CA TYR A 84 6.00 28.37 2.01
C TYR A 84 6.89 27.28 2.61
N LYS A 85 8.22 27.37 2.43
CA LYS A 85 9.16 26.41 3.00
C LYS A 85 9.07 26.39 4.53
N ASP A 86 8.98 27.56 5.16
CA ASP A 86 8.83 27.68 6.61
C ASP A 86 7.50 27.10 7.08
N LEU A 87 6.40 27.35 6.36
CA LEU A 87 5.09 26.76 6.65
C LEU A 87 5.13 25.22 6.53
N VAL A 88 5.78 24.68 5.51
CA VAL A 88 5.96 23.24 5.35
C VAL A 88 6.81 22.67 6.50
N GLN A 89 7.90 23.35 6.86
CA GLN A 89 8.77 22.94 7.97
C GLN A 89 8.06 22.97 9.32
N ASP A 90 7.10 23.88 9.53
CA ASP A 90 6.29 23.93 10.76
C ASP A 90 5.12 22.91 10.75
N THR A 91 4.50 22.70 9.59
CA THR A 91 3.31 21.83 9.47
C THR A 91 3.66 20.34 9.42
N LEU A 92 4.73 19.98 8.71
CA LEU A 92 5.10 18.58 8.49
C LEU A 92 5.42 17.82 9.80
N PRO A 93 6.20 18.38 10.75
CA PRO A 93 6.47 17.70 12.03
C PRO A 93 5.18 17.47 12.84
N LYS A 94 4.27 18.44 12.85
CA LYS A 94 2.96 18.32 13.54
C LYS A 94 2.12 17.20 12.94
N ALA A 95 2.07 17.13 11.61
CA ALA A 95 1.36 16.05 10.91
C ALA A 95 1.99 14.68 11.19
N LEU A 96 3.33 14.57 11.11
CA LEU A 96 4.05 13.33 11.39
C LEU A 96 3.85 12.86 12.84
N LEU A 97 3.92 13.78 13.81
CA LEU A 97 3.70 13.48 15.22
C LEU A 97 2.29 12.90 15.44
N ASN A 98 1.26 13.53 14.87
CA ASN A 98 -0.11 13.06 14.97
C ASN A 98 -0.29 11.66 14.35
N LEU A 99 0.23 11.45 13.13
CA LEU A 99 0.17 10.13 12.47
C LEU A 99 0.92 9.05 13.26
N THR A 100 2.05 9.40 13.86
CA THR A 100 2.83 8.47 14.71
C THR A 100 2.06 8.08 15.96
N ALA A 101 1.42 9.05 16.63
CA ALA A 101 0.60 8.79 17.80
C ALA A 101 -0.61 7.87 17.48
N LEU A 102 -1.31 8.13 16.38
CA LEU A 102 -2.41 7.27 15.93
C LEU A 102 -1.95 5.86 15.59
N SER A 103 -0.80 5.72 14.92
CA SER A 103 -0.21 4.42 14.60
C SER A 103 0.13 3.61 15.86
N GLN A 104 0.70 4.29 16.88
CA GLN A 104 0.98 3.66 18.17
C GLN A 104 -0.31 3.21 18.88
N LEU A 105 -1.33 4.07 18.90
CA LEU A 105 -2.63 3.74 19.49
C LEU A 105 -3.27 2.51 18.82
N LEU A 106 -3.20 2.42 17.49
CA LEU A 106 -3.65 1.24 16.75
C LEU A 106 -2.86 -0.03 17.12
N SER A 107 -1.54 0.10 17.30
CA SER A 107 -0.68 -1.03 17.70
C SER A 107 -1.02 -1.55 19.10
N GLU A 108 -1.26 -0.64 20.05
CA GLU A 108 -1.67 -0.96 21.41
C GLU A 108 -3.07 -1.60 21.44
N ALA A 109 -4.04 -0.99 20.75
CA ALA A 109 -5.38 -1.54 20.61
C ALA A 109 -5.34 -2.96 19.98
N LYS A 110 -4.53 -3.16 18.94
CA LYS A 110 -4.34 -4.47 18.33
C LYS A 110 -3.85 -5.51 19.34
N ARG A 111 -2.81 -5.18 20.12
CA ARG A 111 -2.28 -6.07 21.17
C ARG A 111 -3.38 -6.45 22.16
N ASP A 112 -4.14 -5.48 22.64
CA ASP A 112 -5.11 -5.71 23.71
C ASP A 112 -6.32 -6.53 23.22
N ILE A 113 -6.80 -6.27 22.00
CA ILE A 113 -7.83 -7.09 21.37
C ILE A 113 -7.37 -8.54 21.17
N PHE A 114 -6.14 -8.77 20.69
CA PHE A 114 -5.61 -10.12 20.55
C PHE A 114 -5.54 -10.86 21.89
N LYS A 115 -5.17 -10.18 22.98
CA LYS A 115 -5.18 -10.77 24.34
C LYS A 115 -6.58 -11.17 24.81
N TYR A 116 -7.60 -10.34 24.55
CA TYR A 116 -8.98 -10.69 24.92
C TYR A 116 -9.43 -11.98 24.24
N PHE A 117 -9.14 -12.13 22.94
CA PHE A 117 -9.53 -13.30 22.19
C PHE A 117 -8.64 -14.51 22.42
N GLU A 118 -7.36 -14.34 22.77
CA GLU A 118 -6.49 -15.43 23.23
C GLU A 118 -7.11 -16.15 24.43
N ASN A 119 -7.57 -15.39 25.43
CA ASN A 119 -8.28 -15.93 26.59
C ASN A 119 -9.58 -16.67 26.20
N ILE A 120 -10.35 -16.12 25.25
CA ILE A 120 -11.58 -16.76 24.76
C ILE A 120 -11.27 -18.07 24.03
N LEU A 121 -10.22 -18.09 23.19
CA LEU A 121 -9.80 -19.28 22.46
C LEU A 121 -9.25 -20.37 23.40
N GLU A 122 -8.50 -19.98 24.43
CA GLU A 122 -8.03 -20.91 25.44
C GLU A 122 -9.21 -21.56 26.18
N LEU A 123 -10.17 -20.76 26.64
CA LEU A 123 -11.38 -21.26 27.29
C LEU A 123 -12.19 -22.19 26.37
N LYS A 124 -12.34 -21.81 25.10
CA LYS A 124 -13.01 -22.65 24.08
C LYS A 124 -12.29 -23.99 23.91
N SER A 125 -10.96 -23.99 23.85
CA SER A 125 -10.18 -25.22 23.73
C SER A 125 -10.32 -26.12 24.97
N GLN A 126 -10.36 -25.53 26.16
CA GLN A 126 -10.59 -26.26 27.41
C GLN A 126 -11.99 -26.89 27.47
N VAL A 127 -13.04 -26.14 27.07
CA VAL A 127 -14.43 -26.60 27.12
C VAL A 127 -14.73 -27.67 26.06
N PHE A 128 -14.24 -27.48 24.83
CA PHE A 128 -14.60 -28.35 23.69
C PHE A 128 -13.52 -29.37 23.33
N GLY A 129 -12.33 -29.32 23.94
CA GLY A 129 -11.25 -30.30 23.75
C GLY A 129 -10.64 -30.32 22.34
N ILE A 130 -10.95 -29.34 21.50
CA ILE A 130 -10.47 -29.27 20.11
C ILE A 130 -9.34 -28.24 20.04
N LYS A 131 -8.18 -28.66 19.52
CA LYS A 131 -7.14 -27.74 19.07
C LYS A 131 -7.57 -27.15 17.73
N GLU A 132 -7.97 -25.89 17.75
CA GLU A 132 -8.42 -25.17 16.57
C GLU A 132 -7.24 -24.93 15.61
N LYS A 133 -7.33 -25.47 14.39
CA LYS A 133 -6.36 -25.25 13.30
C LYS A 133 -6.76 -24.09 12.37
N GLN A 134 -7.70 -23.26 12.80
CA GLN A 134 -8.25 -22.18 11.97
C GLN A 134 -7.25 -21.02 11.91
N GLN A 135 -7.13 -20.39 10.74
CA GLN A 135 -6.25 -19.22 10.55
C GLN A 135 -6.95 -17.91 10.95
N THR A 136 -8.28 -17.93 10.98
CA THR A 136 -9.17 -16.79 11.22
C THR A 136 -10.29 -17.23 12.13
N HIS A 137 -10.66 -16.39 13.09
CA HIS A 137 -11.76 -16.60 14.02
C HIS A 137 -12.71 -15.40 13.96
N THR A 138 -13.99 -15.67 13.72
CA THR A 138 -15.06 -14.68 13.75
C THR A 138 -15.91 -14.91 14.99
N PHE A 139 -16.10 -13.84 15.76
CA PHE A 139 -16.95 -13.79 16.94
C PHE A 139 -18.06 -12.79 16.70
N SER A 140 -19.31 -13.24 16.75
CA SER A 140 -20.48 -12.43 16.45
C SER A 140 -21.40 -12.39 17.67
N THR A 141 -21.98 -11.21 17.92
CA THR A 141 -22.97 -10.92 18.96
C THR A 141 -24.12 -10.13 18.33
N GLU A 142 -25.17 -9.82 19.09
CA GLU A 142 -26.30 -9.02 18.61
C GLU A 142 -25.90 -7.58 18.24
N ILE A 143 -24.85 -7.04 18.87
CA ILE A 143 -24.41 -5.65 18.70
C ILE A 143 -23.25 -5.49 17.71
N GLY A 144 -22.57 -6.57 17.36
CA GLY A 144 -21.33 -6.46 16.60
C GLY A 144 -20.64 -7.79 16.29
N GLU A 145 -19.68 -7.71 15.38
CA GLU A 145 -18.90 -8.83 14.88
C GLU A 145 -17.42 -8.44 14.79
N ILE A 146 -16.55 -9.29 15.34
CA ILE A 146 -15.09 -9.10 15.28
C ILE A 146 -14.47 -10.35 14.68
N THR A 147 -13.62 -10.15 13.68
CA THR A 147 -12.82 -11.20 13.05
C THR A 147 -11.34 -10.93 13.29
N ILE A 148 -10.65 -11.89 13.90
CA ILE A 148 -9.20 -11.85 14.09
C ILE A 148 -8.52 -12.99 13.32
N GLY A 149 -7.31 -12.76 12.84
CA GLY A 149 -6.56 -13.81 12.17
C GLY A 149 -5.23 -13.34 11.62
N TYR A 150 -4.61 -14.20 10.84
CA TYR A 150 -3.43 -13.86 10.08
C TYR A 150 -3.57 -14.23 8.60
N ARG A 151 -2.96 -13.42 7.75
CA ARG A 151 -2.84 -13.69 6.32
C ARG A 151 -1.58 -14.51 6.07
N VAL A 152 -1.62 -15.35 5.05
CA VAL A 152 -0.50 -16.17 4.57
C VAL A 152 -0.22 -15.78 3.13
N THR A 153 1.05 -15.61 2.81
CA THR A 153 1.54 -15.46 1.44
C THR A 153 2.21 -16.75 0.99
N ASP A 154 2.01 -17.08 -0.28
CA ASP A 154 2.64 -18.23 -0.92
C ASP A 154 4.14 -17.98 -1.09
N GLY A 155 4.96 -18.64 -0.26
CA GLY A 155 6.41 -18.65 -0.39
C GLY A 155 6.89 -19.90 -1.12
N TRP A 156 8.05 -19.79 -1.76
CA TRP A 156 8.63 -20.82 -2.64
C TRP A 156 10.15 -20.87 -2.44
N ASP A 157 10.71 -22.08 -2.39
CA ASP A 157 12.16 -22.25 -2.55
C ASP A 157 12.58 -22.33 -4.02
N ASP A 158 13.89 -22.42 -4.25
CA ASP A 158 14.51 -22.44 -5.58
C ASP A 158 14.17 -23.70 -6.40
N THR A 159 13.73 -24.78 -5.76
CA THR A 159 13.40 -26.05 -6.41
C THR A 159 12.04 -26.03 -7.13
N ALA A 160 11.18 -25.05 -6.84
CA ALA A 160 9.88 -24.89 -7.48
C ALA A 160 9.98 -24.81 -9.01
N SER A 161 10.99 -24.09 -9.52
CA SER A 161 11.20 -23.92 -10.97
C SER A 161 11.57 -25.23 -11.64
N ALA A 162 12.41 -26.06 -11.00
CA ALA A 162 12.79 -27.37 -11.51
C ALA A 162 11.58 -28.33 -11.57
N GLY A 163 10.70 -28.28 -10.56
CA GLY A 163 9.45 -29.03 -10.58
C GLY A 163 8.50 -28.59 -11.70
N ILE A 164 8.33 -27.28 -11.89
CA ILE A 164 7.49 -26.71 -12.97
C ILE A 164 8.02 -27.16 -14.35
N GLU A 165 9.33 -27.17 -14.56
CA GLU A 165 9.94 -27.61 -15.81
C GLU A 165 9.66 -29.09 -16.09
N LYS A 166 9.80 -29.97 -15.08
CA LYS A 166 9.47 -31.39 -15.19
C LYS A 166 8.01 -31.62 -15.58
N VAL A 167 7.08 -30.95 -14.90
CA VAL A 167 5.65 -31.03 -15.23
C VAL A 167 5.39 -30.51 -16.64
N SER A 168 5.96 -29.37 -17.00
CA SER A 168 5.79 -28.78 -18.34
C SER A 168 6.33 -29.68 -19.45
N LYS A 169 7.48 -30.34 -19.23
CA LYS A 169 8.08 -31.28 -20.19
C LYS A 169 7.18 -32.48 -20.45
N PHE A 170 6.62 -33.08 -19.38
CA PHE A 170 5.67 -34.18 -19.52
C PHE A 170 4.41 -33.75 -20.29
N ILE A 171 3.82 -32.61 -19.91
CA ILE A 171 2.61 -32.10 -20.54
C ILE A 171 2.83 -31.78 -22.02
N ASN A 172 3.97 -31.19 -22.39
CA ASN A 172 4.35 -30.96 -23.79
C ASN A 172 4.47 -32.27 -24.60
N SER A 173 4.84 -33.38 -23.97
CA SER A 173 4.88 -34.68 -24.64
C SER A 173 3.47 -35.21 -24.99
N LEU A 174 2.45 -34.82 -24.22
CA LEU A 174 1.05 -35.21 -24.41
C LEU A 174 0.30 -34.34 -25.42
N SER A 175 0.82 -33.15 -25.75
CA SER A 175 0.21 -32.19 -26.70
C SER A 175 0.10 -32.69 -28.14
N LYS A 176 0.63 -33.89 -28.43
CA LYS A 176 0.58 -34.51 -29.77
C LYS A 176 -0.79 -35.11 -30.11
N ASN A 177 -1.67 -35.29 -29.13
CA ASN A 177 -3.01 -35.86 -29.33
C ASN A 177 -4.08 -34.76 -29.19
N ALA A 178 -4.99 -34.64 -30.16
CA ALA A 178 -6.05 -33.62 -30.13
C ALA A 178 -7.01 -33.77 -28.93
N GLU A 179 -7.19 -35.01 -28.44
CA GLU A 179 -8.06 -35.32 -27.30
C GLU A 179 -7.50 -34.83 -25.95
N THR A 180 -6.18 -34.60 -25.85
CA THR A 180 -5.51 -34.17 -24.61
C THR A 180 -5.23 -32.67 -24.56
N ALA A 181 -5.54 -31.90 -25.61
CA ALA A 181 -5.26 -30.47 -25.68
C ALA A 181 -5.92 -29.67 -24.55
N ALA A 182 -7.20 -29.94 -24.25
CA ALA A 182 -7.93 -29.25 -23.17
C ALA A 182 -7.32 -29.51 -21.77
N LEU A 183 -6.75 -30.70 -21.58
CA LEU A 183 -6.12 -31.10 -20.33
C LEU A 183 -4.73 -30.49 -20.17
N VAL A 184 -3.98 -30.39 -21.28
CA VAL A 184 -2.70 -29.66 -21.36
C VAL A 184 -2.91 -28.19 -20.98
N ASP A 185 -3.91 -27.52 -21.56
CA ASP A 185 -4.22 -26.13 -21.25
C ASP A 185 -4.63 -25.94 -19.79
N MET A 186 -5.38 -26.88 -19.22
CA MET A 186 -5.73 -26.87 -17.80
C MET A 186 -4.48 -26.93 -16.92
N VAL A 187 -3.52 -27.82 -17.20
CA VAL A 187 -2.29 -27.93 -16.40
C VAL A 187 -1.40 -26.70 -16.57
N PHE A 188 -1.29 -26.12 -17.76
CA PHE A 188 -0.58 -24.85 -17.95
C PHE A 188 -1.21 -23.70 -17.16
N ASN A 189 -2.55 -23.65 -17.08
CA ASN A 189 -3.23 -22.68 -16.24
C ASN A 189 -2.94 -22.89 -14.74
N LEU A 190 -2.76 -24.14 -14.31
CA LEU A 190 -2.33 -24.45 -12.94
C LEU A 190 -0.89 -24.03 -12.67
N LEU A 191 0.01 -24.17 -13.63
CA LEU A 191 1.41 -23.75 -13.53
C LEU A 191 1.62 -22.24 -13.74
N LYS A 192 0.57 -21.51 -14.12
CA LYS A 192 0.65 -20.07 -14.39
C LYS A 192 1.03 -19.31 -13.12
N LYS A 193 2.10 -18.54 -13.23
CA LYS A 193 2.58 -17.61 -12.21
C LYS A 193 1.59 -16.46 -12.03
N ASP A 194 1.50 -15.94 -10.82
CA ASP A 194 0.76 -14.72 -10.50
C ASP A 194 1.50 -13.47 -10.99
N ALA A 195 0.92 -12.29 -10.76
CA ALA A 195 1.53 -11.01 -11.14
C ALA A 195 2.88 -10.74 -10.46
N LYS A 196 3.21 -11.47 -9.39
CA LYS A 196 4.46 -11.38 -8.64
C LYS A 196 5.47 -12.44 -9.08
N GLY A 197 5.15 -13.26 -10.07
CA GLY A 197 6.03 -14.31 -10.59
C GLY A 197 6.01 -15.62 -9.80
N ASN A 198 5.10 -15.77 -8.82
CA ASN A 198 5.00 -16.94 -7.95
C ASN A 198 3.86 -17.86 -8.37
N LEU A 199 4.00 -19.16 -8.11
CA LEU A 199 2.91 -20.11 -8.29
C LEU A 199 1.90 -19.96 -7.14
N LYS A 200 0.60 -20.16 -7.39
CA LYS A 200 -0.42 -20.10 -6.32
C LYS A 200 -0.49 -21.43 -5.59
N GLY A 201 -0.48 -21.40 -4.25
CA GLY A 201 -0.56 -22.61 -3.42
C GLY A 201 -1.82 -23.44 -3.69
N SER A 202 -2.95 -22.78 -3.95
CA SER A 202 -4.21 -23.46 -4.30
C SER A 202 -4.10 -24.31 -5.57
N ARG A 203 -3.30 -23.88 -6.55
CA ARG A 203 -3.10 -24.59 -7.82
C ARG A 203 -2.23 -25.83 -7.65
N VAL A 204 -1.35 -25.85 -6.63
CA VAL A 204 -0.55 -27.03 -6.29
C VAL A 204 -1.44 -28.16 -5.79
N LEU A 205 -2.41 -27.85 -4.94
CA LEU A 205 -3.38 -28.84 -4.46
C LEU A 205 -4.19 -29.42 -5.62
N GLU A 206 -4.52 -28.61 -6.62
CA GLU A 206 -5.17 -29.07 -7.85
C GLU A 206 -4.25 -29.97 -8.70
N LEU A 207 -2.97 -29.61 -8.84
CA LEU A 207 -1.96 -30.45 -9.52
C LEU A 207 -1.78 -31.81 -8.84
N GLN A 208 -1.77 -31.85 -7.50
CA GLN A 208 -1.71 -33.10 -6.72
C GLN A 208 -2.92 -34.00 -6.96
N LYS A 209 -4.11 -33.42 -7.14
CA LYS A 209 -5.30 -34.22 -7.51
C LYS A 209 -5.20 -34.79 -8.92
N LEU A 210 -4.53 -34.09 -9.84
CA LEU A 210 -4.28 -34.58 -11.19
C LEU A 210 -3.21 -35.68 -11.21
N GLU A 211 -2.25 -35.66 -10.29
CA GLU A 211 -1.22 -36.71 -10.15
C GLU A 211 -1.86 -38.10 -10.06
N THR A 212 -2.91 -38.24 -9.23
CA THR A 212 -3.64 -39.50 -9.06
C THR A 212 -4.31 -39.98 -10.35
N LYS A 213 -4.64 -39.09 -11.29
CA LYS A 213 -5.29 -39.43 -12.56
C LYS A 213 -4.30 -39.84 -13.65
N PHE A 214 -3.14 -39.20 -13.72
CA PHE A 214 -2.15 -39.47 -14.76
C PHE A 214 -1.24 -40.66 -14.45
N ASN A 215 -1.01 -40.96 -13.16
CA ASN A 215 -0.17 -42.05 -12.68
C ASN A 215 1.17 -42.19 -13.43
N ASN A 216 1.79 -41.05 -13.77
CA ASN A 216 3.07 -40.99 -14.48
C ASN A 216 4.19 -40.58 -13.51
N ALA A 217 5.32 -41.27 -13.57
CA ALA A 217 6.44 -41.06 -12.66
C ALA A 217 7.08 -39.67 -12.80
N GLU A 218 7.25 -39.16 -14.03
CA GLU A 218 7.85 -37.84 -14.27
C GLU A 218 6.91 -36.70 -13.83
N PHE A 219 5.61 -36.85 -14.09
CA PHE A 219 4.60 -35.88 -13.63
C PHE A 219 4.49 -35.88 -12.09
N SER A 220 4.43 -37.06 -11.47
CA SER A 220 4.38 -37.22 -10.01
C SER A 220 5.60 -36.61 -9.33
N ASP A 221 6.80 -36.86 -9.86
CA ASP A 221 8.03 -36.29 -9.33
C ASP A 221 8.04 -34.76 -9.44
N GLY A 222 7.65 -34.21 -10.60
CA GLY A 222 7.52 -32.77 -10.78
C GLY A 222 6.53 -32.13 -9.80
N VAL A 223 5.34 -32.71 -9.64
CA VAL A 223 4.32 -32.23 -8.69
C VAL A 223 4.80 -32.32 -7.24
N LYS A 224 5.50 -33.39 -6.87
CA LYS A 224 6.09 -33.56 -5.53
C LYS A 224 7.16 -32.51 -5.23
N ILE A 225 8.03 -32.21 -6.20
CA ILE A 225 9.03 -31.15 -6.06
C ILE A 225 8.36 -29.80 -5.86
N ILE A 226 7.34 -29.46 -6.68
CA ILE A 226 6.57 -28.23 -6.51
C ILE A 226 5.91 -28.19 -5.11
N ALA A 227 5.30 -29.28 -4.67
CA ALA A 227 4.66 -29.34 -3.36
C ALA A 227 5.65 -29.20 -2.20
N ALA A 228 6.84 -29.80 -2.31
CA ALA A 228 7.90 -29.69 -1.31
C ALA A 228 8.49 -28.27 -1.23
N ALA A 229 8.55 -27.60 -2.39
CA ALA A 229 9.01 -26.23 -2.55
C ALA A 229 8.06 -25.18 -1.96
N TYR A 230 6.80 -25.54 -1.75
CA TYR A 230 5.80 -24.63 -1.19
C TYR A 230 6.04 -24.39 0.31
N LYS A 231 6.42 -23.16 0.65
CA LYS A 231 6.67 -22.69 2.02
C LYS A 231 5.72 -21.53 2.33
N PRO A 232 4.51 -21.77 2.83
CA PRO A 232 3.60 -20.69 3.21
C PRO A 232 4.23 -19.84 4.32
N VAL A 233 4.28 -18.52 4.11
CA VAL A 233 4.82 -17.56 5.07
C VAL A 233 3.68 -16.70 5.60
N ARG A 234 3.54 -16.61 6.92
CA ARG A 234 2.59 -15.67 7.54
C ARG A 234 3.00 -14.24 7.22
N SER A 235 2.09 -13.47 6.61
CA SER A 235 2.37 -12.11 6.14
C SER A 235 1.99 -11.04 7.16
N CYS A 236 0.75 -11.03 7.65
CA CYS A 236 0.30 -10.04 8.63
C CYS A 236 -0.84 -10.54 9.52
N TRP A 237 -0.86 -10.06 10.75
CA TRP A 237 -2.02 -10.17 11.65
C TRP A 237 -3.04 -9.08 11.33
N PHE A 238 -4.33 -9.41 11.36
CA PHE A 238 -5.40 -8.47 11.09
C PHE A 238 -6.56 -8.58 12.07
N ILE A 239 -7.32 -7.49 12.16
CA ILE A 239 -8.58 -7.37 12.89
C ILE A 239 -9.55 -6.69 11.94
N GLU A 240 -10.74 -7.26 11.80
CA GLU A 240 -11.88 -6.68 11.10
C GLU A 240 -13.03 -6.59 12.09
N ALA A 241 -13.71 -5.44 12.16
CA ALA A 241 -14.76 -5.21 13.13
C ALA A 241 -15.96 -4.52 12.48
N TYR A 242 -17.15 -4.89 12.95
CA TYR A 242 -18.44 -4.39 12.47
C TYR A 242 -19.37 -4.14 13.66
N THR A 243 -20.14 -3.07 13.59
CA THR A 243 -21.28 -2.81 14.48
C THR A 243 -22.55 -3.25 13.77
N ILE A 244 -23.48 -3.88 14.49
CA ILE A 244 -24.81 -4.22 13.99
C ILE A 244 -25.77 -3.18 14.53
N LEU A 245 -26.48 -2.50 13.63
CA LEU A 245 -27.51 -1.52 13.98
C LEU A 245 -28.84 -2.22 14.30
N ASP A 246 -29.79 -1.49 14.90
CA ASP A 246 -31.11 -2.01 15.28
C ASP A 246 -31.93 -2.56 14.09
N ASP A 247 -31.64 -2.10 12.87
CA ASP A 247 -32.24 -2.61 11.62
C ASP A 247 -31.55 -3.88 11.09
N GLY A 248 -30.57 -4.42 11.82
CA GLY A 248 -29.75 -5.57 11.43
C GLY A 248 -28.62 -5.26 10.46
N LYS A 249 -28.42 -3.99 10.08
CA LYS A 249 -27.38 -3.60 9.13
C LYS A 249 -26.00 -3.62 9.78
N LYS A 250 -25.05 -4.30 9.13
CA LYS A 250 -23.64 -4.32 9.51
C LYS A 250 -22.92 -3.07 8.99
N VAL A 251 -22.36 -2.27 9.90
CA VAL A 251 -21.53 -1.10 9.60
C VAL A 251 -20.08 -1.42 9.94
N ASN A 252 -19.17 -1.26 8.98
CA ASN A 252 -17.75 -1.50 9.21
C ASN A 252 -17.15 -0.45 10.15
N ILE A 253 -16.28 -0.89 11.06
CA ILE A 253 -15.42 0.00 11.85
C ILE A 253 -14.10 0.13 11.07
N PRO A 254 -13.82 1.27 10.43
CA PRO A 254 -12.62 1.43 9.62
C PRO A 254 -11.39 1.54 10.53
N LEU A 255 -10.47 0.59 10.39
CA LEU A 255 -9.19 0.57 11.12
C LEU A 255 -8.00 1.00 10.25
N ALA A 256 -8.26 1.40 9.00
CA ALA A 256 -7.28 1.94 8.09
C ALA A 256 -7.69 3.35 7.68
N MET A 257 -6.75 4.30 7.67
CA MET A 257 -7.01 5.70 7.30
C MET A 257 -7.61 5.85 5.89
N SER A 258 -7.24 4.97 4.95
CA SER A 258 -7.80 4.95 3.59
C SER A 258 -9.26 4.49 3.51
N SER A 259 -9.76 3.85 4.57
CA SER A 259 -11.12 3.32 4.65
C SER A 259 -12.01 4.17 5.56
N ALA A 260 -11.43 5.13 6.29
CA ALA A 260 -12.16 6.05 7.13
C ALA A 260 -12.61 7.25 6.30
N ASP A 261 -13.91 7.55 6.32
CA ASP A 261 -14.45 8.76 5.71
C ASP A 261 -14.11 10.00 6.52
N PHE A 262 -14.13 11.15 5.86
CA PHE A 262 -14.05 12.44 6.54
C PHE A 262 -15.26 12.64 7.46
N PRO A 263 -15.08 13.37 8.59
CA PRO A 263 -16.21 13.71 9.45
C PRO A 263 -17.25 14.55 8.69
N ALA A 264 -18.52 14.40 9.09
CA ALA A 264 -19.62 15.11 8.47
C ALA A 264 -19.38 16.63 8.43
N GLY A 265 -19.56 17.24 7.26
CA GLY A 265 -19.36 18.68 7.04
C GLY A 265 -17.95 19.07 6.59
N TYR A 266 -17.02 18.14 6.48
CA TYR A 266 -15.71 18.37 5.88
C TYR A 266 -15.59 17.74 4.50
N GLU A 267 -15.39 18.58 3.48
CA GLU A 267 -15.04 18.15 2.12
C GLU A 267 -13.68 18.73 1.73
N PHE A 268 -12.75 17.86 1.35
CA PHE A 268 -11.47 18.26 0.79
C PHE A 268 -11.53 18.25 -0.74
N GLN A 269 -11.13 19.36 -1.36
CA GLN A 269 -11.01 19.48 -2.82
C GLN A 269 -9.58 19.91 -3.17
N PHE A 270 -8.92 19.14 -4.03
CA PHE A 270 -7.54 19.41 -4.44
C PHE A 270 -7.39 20.73 -5.21
N ASN A 271 -8.41 21.15 -5.95
CA ASN A 271 -8.42 22.39 -6.71
C ASN A 271 -9.76 23.09 -6.50
N LYS A 272 -9.83 24.06 -5.58
CA LYS A 272 -10.98 24.97 -5.53
C LYS A 272 -10.92 25.84 -6.79
N SER A 273 -11.92 25.68 -7.66
CA SER A 273 -12.12 26.53 -8.85
C SER A 273 -12.75 27.86 -8.44
#